data_AF-A0A4R4Z8S5-F1
#
_entry.id   AF-A0A4R4Z8S5-F1
#
_cell.length_a   1.000
_cell.length_b   1.000
_cell.length_c   1.000
_cell.angle_alpha   90.00
_cell.angle_beta   90.00
_cell.angle_gamma   90.00
#
_symmetry.space_group_name_H-M   'P 1'
#
loop_
_entity.id
_entity.type
_entity.pdbx_description
1 polymer ?
#
loop_
_entity_poly.entity_id
_entity_poly.type
_entity_poly.pdbx_seq_one_letter_code
_entity_poly.pdbx_strand_id
1 'polypeptide(L)'
;MRRVESGRDAHGNPVYTQTRTAVSGCSVQPLTTNEQLAAGAQVQGRWRLFGPAGLNLDGIDAIEVNGRTYEIDGEAQEWPDLSGRADHVEAFLRRVTG
;
A
#
# COMPACT_ATOMS: atom_id res chain seq x y z
N MET A 1 4.04 6.45 -2.73
CA MET A 1 4.22 6.82 -4.15
C MET A 1 2.84 6.98 -4.72
N ARG A 2 2.47 8.22 -4.99
CA ARG A 2 1.10 8.57 -5.38
C ARG A 2 0.97 8.61 -6.90
N ARG A 3 -0.02 7.92 -7.47
CA ARG A 3 -0.33 8.01 -8.91
C ARG A 3 -1.34 9.13 -9.13
N VAL A 4 -0.99 10.10 -9.98
CA VAL A 4 -1.89 11.17 -10.42
C VAL A 4 -1.99 11.09 -11.94
N GLU A 5 -3.21 11.08 -12.49
CA GLU A 5 -3.40 11.16 -13.95
C GLU A 5 -2.82 12.48 -14.46
N SER A 6 -1.80 12.40 -15.32
CA SER A 6 -1.04 13.53 -15.83
C SER A 6 -1.34 13.86 -17.30
N GLY A 7 -2.20 13.06 -17.94
CA GLY A 7 -2.64 13.31 -19.31
C GLY A 7 -3.17 12.05 -19.97
N ARG A 8 -3.28 12.08 -21.30
CA ARG A 8 -3.59 10.91 -22.13
C ARG A 8 -2.49 10.69 -23.17
N ASP A 9 -2.19 9.44 -23.48
CA ASP A 9 -1.26 9.08 -24.54
C ASP A 9 -1.88 9.30 -25.94
N ALA A 10 -1.09 9.05 -27.00
CA ALA A 10 -1.55 9.17 -28.39
C ALA A 10 -2.70 8.22 -28.77
N HIS A 11 -3.06 7.29 -27.89
CA HIS A 11 -4.13 6.30 -28.05
C HIS A 11 -5.31 6.55 -27.09
N GLY A 12 -5.28 7.64 -26.32
CA GLY A 12 -6.35 8.04 -25.41
C GLY A 12 -6.30 7.37 -24.02
N ASN A 13 -5.27 6.57 -23.73
CA ASN A 13 -5.10 5.93 -22.43
C ASN A 13 -4.59 6.95 -21.40
N PRO A 14 -5.05 6.90 -20.13
CA PRO A 14 -4.55 7.77 -19.08
C PRO A 14 -3.07 7.50 -18.79
N VAL A 15 -2.26 8.54 -18.81
CA VAL A 15 -0.87 8.55 -18.35
C VAL A 15 -0.87 8.97 -16.90
N TYR A 16 -0.12 8.25 -16.06
CA TYR A 16 -0.01 8.56 -14.64
C TYR A 16 1.39 9.05 -14.32
N THR A 17 1.52 10.24 -13.73
CA THR A 17 2.76 10.68 -13.10
C THR A 17 2.79 10.20 -11.66
N GLN A 18 3.95 9.71 -11.25
CA GLN A 18 4.15 9.18 -9.90
C GLN A 18 4.95 10.17 -9.06
N THR A 19 4.38 10.62 -7.95
CA THR A 19 5.09 11.48 -6.99
C THR A 19 5.54 10.63 -5.80
N ARG A 20 6.83 10.72 -5.46
CA ARG A 20 7.41 10.04 -4.29
C ARG A 20 7.50 11.02 -3.12
N THR A 21 6.89 10.67 -2.01
CA THR A 21 6.95 11.43 -0.75
C THR A 21 7.54 10.51 0.31
N ALA A 22 8.60 10.95 0.97
CA ALA A 22 9.15 10.25 2.13
C ALA A 22 8.25 10.52 3.35
N VAL A 23 7.81 9.45 4.00
CA VAL A 23 6.99 9.52 5.22
C VAL A 23 7.72 8.76 6.32
N SER A 24 7.99 9.43 7.44
CA SER A 24 8.59 8.84 8.63
C SER A 24 7.51 8.29 9.58
N GLY A 25 7.91 7.39 10.49
CA GLY A 25 6.98 6.82 11.48
C GLY A 25 6.15 5.64 10.96
N CYS A 26 6.49 5.11 9.80
CA CYS A 26 5.85 3.92 9.24
C CYS A 26 6.52 2.63 9.72
N SER A 27 5.72 1.61 9.99
CA SER A 27 6.14 0.24 10.29
C SER A 27 5.47 -0.72 9.31
N VAL A 28 6.25 -1.56 8.64
CA VAL A 28 5.72 -2.58 7.72
C VAL A 28 6.10 -3.96 8.23
N GLN A 29 5.09 -4.79 8.42
CA GLN A 29 5.23 -6.10 9.03
C GLN A 29 4.67 -7.17 8.11
N PRO A 30 5.35 -8.33 7.96
CA PRO A 30 4.76 -9.46 7.26
C PRO A 30 3.54 -9.97 8.02
N LEU A 31 2.45 -10.22 7.31
CA LEU A 31 1.35 -11.03 7.82
C LEU A 31 1.73 -12.49 7.60
N THR A 32 1.83 -13.25 8.68
CA THR A 32 1.94 -14.70 8.58
C THR A 32 0.59 -15.28 8.19
N THR A 33 0.50 -15.82 6.98
CA THR A 33 -0.54 -16.76 6.58
C THR A 33 0.15 -18.04 6.11
N ASN A 34 0.13 -19.07 6.96
CA ASN A 34 0.38 -20.44 6.55
C ASN A 34 -0.86 -20.93 5.80
N GLU A 35 -0.91 -20.75 4.50
CA GLU A 35 -1.89 -21.46 3.67
C GLU A 35 -1.12 -22.38 2.72
N GLN A 36 -1.21 -23.68 3.05
CA GLN A 36 -0.77 -24.77 2.21
C GLN A 36 -1.78 -24.89 1.06
N LEU A 37 -1.55 -24.16 -0.03
CA LEU A 37 -2.46 -24.18 -1.16
C LEU A 37 -2.23 -25.45 -2.00
N ALA A 38 -3.34 -26.08 -2.40
CA ALA A 38 -3.35 -27.16 -3.37
C ALA A 38 -2.60 -26.76 -4.66
N ALA A 39 -2.00 -27.75 -5.32
CA ALA A 39 -1.10 -27.58 -6.46
C ALA A 39 -1.64 -26.56 -7.49
N GLY A 40 -1.06 -25.36 -7.50
CA GLY A 40 -1.35 -24.33 -8.51
C GLY A 40 -1.51 -22.90 -7.98
N ALA A 41 -1.75 -22.67 -6.69
CA ALA A 41 -1.91 -21.30 -6.18
C ALA A 41 -0.63 -20.79 -5.49
N GLN A 42 -0.10 -19.69 -6.03
CA GLN A 42 1.03 -18.98 -5.45
C GLN A 42 0.55 -18.08 -4.31
N VAL A 43 0.95 -18.39 -3.08
CA VAL A 43 0.77 -17.45 -1.96
C VAL A 43 1.66 -16.24 -2.23
N GLN A 44 1.05 -15.13 -2.64
CA GLN A 44 1.73 -13.85 -2.54
C GLN A 44 1.77 -13.48 -1.06
N GLY A 45 2.98 -13.28 -0.52
CA GLY A 45 3.13 -12.79 0.84
C GLY A 45 2.27 -11.55 1.05
N ARG A 46 1.65 -11.43 2.22
CA ARG A 46 0.91 -10.25 2.62
C ARG A 46 1.71 -9.48 3.66
N TRP A 47 1.60 -8.16 3.62
CA TRP A 47 2.19 -7.28 4.62
C TRP A 47 1.13 -6.32 5.14
N ARG A 48 1.28 -5.85 6.38
CA ARG A 48 0.48 -4.76 6.94
C ARG A 48 1.37 -3.56 7.14
N LEU A 49 0.90 -2.41 6.69
CA LEU A 49 1.44 -1.10 7.03
C LEU A 49 0.76 -0.59 8.29
N PHE A 50 1.53 0.03 9.16
CA PHE A 50 1.09 0.94 10.20
C PHE A 50 1.79 2.27 9.95
N GLY A 51 1.05 3.35 9.74
CA GLY A 51 1.56 4.69 9.49
C GLY A 51 0.97 5.71 10.46
N PRO A 52 1.53 6.93 10.53
CA PRO A 52 0.98 7.98 11.38
C PRO A 52 -0.45 8.37 10.99
N ALA A 53 -1.23 8.89 11.94
CA ALA A 53 -2.54 9.49 11.67
C ALA A 53 -2.47 10.57 10.58
N GLY A 54 -3.53 10.71 9.78
CA GLY A 54 -3.58 11.65 8.66
C GLY A 54 -2.72 11.25 7.45
N LEU A 55 -2.08 10.07 7.47
CA LEU A 55 -1.41 9.53 6.30
C LEU A 55 -2.44 9.21 5.21
N ASN A 56 -2.47 10.05 4.17
CA ASN A 56 -3.38 9.87 3.05
C ASN A 56 -2.80 8.88 2.03
N LEU A 57 -3.33 7.66 2.03
CA LEU A 57 -2.99 6.60 1.08
C LEU A 57 -4.24 6.18 0.30
N ASP A 58 -4.14 6.21 -1.01
CA ASP A 58 -5.18 5.72 -1.91
C ASP A 58 -4.90 4.24 -2.26
N GLY A 59 -5.94 3.46 -2.55
CA GLY A 59 -5.81 2.03 -2.90
C GLY A 59 -4.99 1.73 -4.16
N ILE A 60 -4.72 2.75 -4.98
CA ILE A 60 -3.89 2.68 -6.19
C ILE A 60 -2.43 3.10 -5.95
N ASP A 61 -2.10 3.48 -4.72
CA ASP A 61 -0.76 3.90 -4.37
C ASP A 61 0.16 2.70 -4.19
N ALA A 62 1.46 2.97 -4.35
CA ALA A 62 2.52 2.04 -4.03
C ALA A 62 3.42 2.62 -2.96
N ILE A 63 4.03 1.79 -2.14
CA ILE A 63 5.02 2.21 -1.14
C ILE A 63 6.34 1.48 -1.38
N GLU A 64 7.45 2.16 -1.06
CA GLU A 64 8.78 1.58 -1.12
C GLU A 64 9.33 1.46 0.29
N VAL A 65 9.77 0.25 0.65
CA VAL A 65 10.32 -0.04 1.97
C VAL A 65 11.59 -0.86 1.77
N ASN A 66 12.73 -0.33 2.22
CA ASN A 66 14.04 -0.99 2.09
C ASN A 66 14.34 -1.46 0.65
N GLY A 67 14.04 -0.62 -0.36
CA GLY A 67 14.25 -0.92 -1.78
C GLY A 67 13.27 -1.93 -2.39
N ARG A 68 12.21 -2.32 -1.67
CA ARG A 68 11.15 -3.20 -2.16
C ARG A 68 9.86 -2.41 -2.36
N THR A 69 9.21 -2.62 -3.50
CA THR A 69 7.93 -1.99 -3.81
C THR A 69 6.76 -2.89 -3.41
N TYR A 70 5.78 -2.28 -2.78
CA TYR A 70 4.52 -2.89 -2.38
C TYR A 70 3.37 -2.05 -2.90
N GLU A 71 2.30 -2.68 -3.35
CA GLU A 71 1.04 -2.03 -3.68
C GLU A 71 0.08 -2.12 -2.51
N ILE A 72 -0.76 -1.11 -2.33
CA ILE A 72 -1.89 -1.20 -1.40
C ILE A 72 -2.85 -2.29 -1.92
N ASP A 73 -3.27 -3.18 -1.03
CA ASP A 73 -4.26 -4.22 -1.30
C ASP A 73 -5.58 -3.82 -0.63
N GLY A 74 -6.49 -3.24 -1.42
CA GLY A 74 -7.75 -2.68 -0.92
C GLY A 74 -7.62 -1.20 -0.53
N GLU A 75 -8.12 -0.85 0.65
CA GLU A 75 -8.18 0.54 1.14
C GLU A 75 -7.39 0.69 2.45
N ALA A 76 -6.74 1.86 2.60
CA ALA A 76 -6.15 2.26 3.87
C ALA A 76 -7.25 2.71 4.85
N GLN A 77 -7.11 2.37 6.12
CA GLN A 77 -8.07 2.68 7.17
C GLN A 77 -7.42 3.53 8.26
N GLU A 78 -8.11 4.56 8.70
CA GLU A 78 -7.71 5.36 9.86
C GLU A 78 -8.33 4.77 11.13
N TRP A 79 -7.48 4.48 12.11
CA TRP A 79 -7.85 3.84 13.37
C TRP A 79 -7.85 4.85 14.51
N PRO A 80 -8.93 4.93 15.30
CA PRO A 80 -9.00 5.82 16.44
C PRO A 80 -8.34 5.20 17.70
N ASP A 81 -7.87 6.07 18.59
CA ASP A 81 -7.48 5.73 19.96
C ASP A 81 -8.71 5.45 20.85
N LEU A 82 -8.47 5.11 22.12
CA LEU A 82 -9.53 4.87 23.11
C LEU A 82 -10.40 6.11 23.40
N SER A 83 -9.95 7.31 23.02
CA SER A 83 -10.68 8.57 23.14
C SER A 83 -11.40 8.98 21.85
N GLY A 84 -11.28 8.19 20.78
CA GLY A 84 -11.90 8.44 19.47
C GLY A 84 -11.07 9.33 18.53
N ARG A 85 -9.84 9.71 18.88
CA ARG A 85 -8.96 10.53 18.03
C ARG A 85 -8.18 9.64 17.07
N ALA A 86 -7.92 10.10 15.84
CA ALA A 86 -7.08 9.36 14.90
C ALA A 86 -5.69 9.10 15.51
N ASP A 87 -5.31 7.83 15.58
CA ASP A 87 -4.07 7.36 16.18
C ASP A 87 -3.07 6.95 15.10
N HIS A 88 -3.51 6.08 14.19
CA HIS A 88 -2.67 5.58 13.11
C HIS A 88 -3.51 5.19 11.88
N VAL A 89 -2.82 5.04 10.76
CA VAL A 89 -3.40 4.50 9.52
C VAL A 89 -2.86 3.10 9.31
N GLU A 90 -3.70 2.19 8.84
CA GLU A 90 -3.27 0.86 8.45
C GLU A 90 -3.66 0.54 7.00
N ALA A 91 -2.87 -0.30 6.35
CA ALA A 91 -3.22 -0.82 5.04
C ALA A 91 -2.66 -2.22 4.85
N PHE A 92 -3.38 -3.06 4.10
CA PHE A 92 -2.83 -4.29 3.58
C PHE A 92 -1.98 -4.01 2.35
N LEU A 93 -0.94 -4.81 2.19
CA LEU A 93 0.07 -4.65 1.16
C LEU A 93 0.33 -5.97 0.47
N ARG A 94 0.55 -5.90 -0.83
CA ARG A 94 1.03 -7.00 -1.65
C ARG A 94 2.36 -6.62 -2.30
N ARG A 95 3.32 -7.54 -2.29
CA ARG A 95 4.62 -7.29 -2.92
C ARG A 95 4.48 -7.34 -4.44
N VAL A 96 5.05 -6.35 -5.12
CA VAL A 96 5.17 -6.39 -6.58
C VAL A 96 6.34 -7.32 -6.95
N THR A 97 6.03 -8.46 -7.54
CA THR A 97 7.02 -9.33 -8.22
C THR A 97 6.88 -9.08 -9.71
N GLY A 98 7.86 -8.38 -10.29
CA GLY A 98 7.99 -8.25 -11.76
C GLY A 98 8.48 -9.52 -12.41
#